data_AF-A0A821ES07-F1
#
_entry.id   AF-A0A821ES07-F1
#
_cell.length_a   1.000
_cell.length_b   1.000
_cell.length_c   1.000
_cell.angle_alpha   90.00
_cell.angle_beta   90.00
_cell.angle_gamma   90.00
#
_symmetry.space_group_name_H-M   'P 1'
#
loop_
_entity.id
_entity.type
_entity.pdbx_description
1 polymer ?
#
loop_
_entity_poly.entity_id
_entity_poly.type
_entity_poly.pdbx_seq_one_letter_code
_entity_poly.pdbx_strand_id
1 'polypeptide(L)'
;AIEANLEGLTLSSVGLTSRSIDMLCQGLPKCVHLNLLDLSWNKINKQSFEILVDTINHLPLLIYLSLSNCGIRDSYGRPIGEICRHKRLMDINLTGNEFEEMACIFIGNALTDNMSLKDLNISWNFIRSYATIALLRGFETNRTLTNFDISWSNLGYDGSVALRRVLIANTGYGVL
;
A
#
# COMPACT_ATOMS: atom_id res chain seq x y z
N ALA A 1 19.58 28.83 -6.31
CA ALA A 1 19.89 27.42 -6.05
C ALA A 1 19.07 26.60 -7.04
N ILE A 2 19.67 25.65 -7.74
CA ILE A 2 18.91 24.77 -8.65
C ILE A 2 18.05 23.90 -7.72
N GLU A 3 16.76 24.18 -7.62
CA GLU A 3 15.83 23.27 -6.96
C GLU A 3 15.88 21.95 -7.73
N ALA A 4 16.23 20.88 -7.03
CA ALA A 4 16.32 19.57 -7.64
C ALA A 4 14.89 19.10 -7.98
N ASN A 5 14.55 19.08 -9.27
CA ASN A 5 13.29 18.56 -9.82
C ASN A 5 13.27 17.03 -9.83
N LEU A 6 13.64 16.39 -8.73
CA LEU A 6 13.62 14.93 -8.66
C LEU A 6 12.16 14.46 -8.63
N GLU A 7 11.70 13.94 -9.75
CA GLU A 7 10.32 13.44 -9.92
C GLU A 7 10.19 11.96 -9.56
N GLY A 8 11.22 11.16 -9.78
CA GLY A 8 11.21 9.73 -9.47
C GLY A 8 12.49 9.30 -8.74
N LEU A 9 12.33 8.47 -7.72
CA LEU A 9 13.42 7.84 -6.99
C LEU A 9 13.20 6.34 -6.89
N THR A 10 14.02 5.59 -7.62
CA THR A 10 14.03 4.12 -7.59
C THR A 10 15.31 3.62 -6.95
N LEU A 11 15.17 2.91 -5.83
CA LEU A 11 16.25 2.32 -5.05
C LEU A 11 15.99 0.84 -4.78
N SER A 12 15.47 0.11 -5.78
CA SER A 12 15.13 -1.29 -5.64
C SER A 12 16.38 -2.18 -5.46
N SER A 13 16.38 -3.04 -4.45
CA SER A 13 17.46 -4.02 -4.21
C SER A 13 18.88 -3.44 -4.10
N VAL A 14 19.01 -2.18 -3.63
CA VAL A 14 20.32 -1.53 -3.49
C VAL A 14 20.96 -1.73 -2.11
N GLY A 15 20.42 -2.66 -1.32
CA GLY A 15 20.94 -2.99 0.01
C GLY A 15 20.65 -1.93 1.06
N LEU A 16 19.55 -1.17 0.94
CA LEU A 16 19.15 -0.22 1.97
C LEU A 16 18.84 -0.97 3.26
N THR A 17 19.57 -0.62 4.31
CA THR A 17 19.22 -1.02 5.67
C THR A 17 18.13 -0.11 6.22
N SER A 18 17.46 -0.52 7.30
CA SER A 18 16.46 0.33 7.96
C SER A 18 17.06 1.67 8.42
N ARG A 19 18.34 1.69 8.86
CA ARG A 19 19.07 2.92 9.17
C ARG A 19 19.28 3.81 7.93
N SER A 20 19.57 3.20 6.79
CA SER A 20 19.69 3.93 5.52
C SER A 20 18.35 4.57 5.13
N ILE A 21 17.23 3.86 5.36
CA ILE A 21 15.88 4.40 5.14
C ILE A 21 15.60 5.57 6.07
N ASP A 22 15.93 5.47 7.35
CA ASP A 22 15.77 6.59 8.29
C ASP A 22 16.55 7.84 7.82
N MET A 23 17.75 7.65 7.27
CA MET A 23 18.54 8.74 6.70
C MET A 23 17.91 9.30 5.41
N LEU A 24 17.36 8.45 4.55
CA LEU A 24 16.62 8.89 3.37
C LEU A 24 15.40 9.73 3.77
N CYS A 25 14.67 9.32 4.82
CA CYS A 25 13.53 10.05 5.34
C CYS A 25 13.86 11.47 5.83
N GLN A 26 15.11 11.75 6.19
CA GLN A 26 15.56 13.12 6.52
C GLN A 26 15.71 14.01 5.28
N GLY A 27 16.01 13.41 4.12
CA GLY A 27 16.20 14.13 2.86
C GLY A 27 14.94 14.21 1.99
N LEU A 28 14.09 13.18 2.01
CA LEU A 28 12.88 13.07 1.19
C LEU A 28 11.97 14.30 1.26
N PRO A 29 11.73 14.95 2.43
CA PRO A 29 10.89 16.16 2.50
C PRO A 29 11.40 17.34 1.65
N LYS A 30 12.66 17.31 1.18
CA LYS A 30 13.20 18.31 0.25
C LYS A 30 12.86 18.02 -1.21
N CYS A 31 12.48 16.78 -1.54
CA CYS A 31 12.09 16.34 -2.87
C CYS A 31 10.61 16.63 -3.12
N VAL A 32 10.22 17.91 -3.11
CA VAL A 32 8.80 18.32 -3.20
C VAL A 32 8.14 17.98 -4.54
N HIS A 33 8.92 17.69 -5.58
CA HIS A 33 8.46 17.26 -6.90
C HIS A 33 8.37 15.74 -7.08
N LEU A 34 8.73 14.97 -6.05
CA LEU A 34 8.76 13.52 -6.13
C LEU A 34 7.34 12.97 -6.28
N ASN A 35 7.08 12.32 -7.42
CA ASN A 35 5.82 11.66 -7.76
C ASN A 35 5.93 10.13 -7.70
N LEU A 36 7.14 9.57 -7.76
CA LEU A 36 7.41 8.14 -7.70
C LEU A 36 8.49 7.82 -6.67
N LEU A 37 8.17 6.90 -5.75
CA LEU A 37 9.13 6.34 -4.81
C LEU A 37 9.08 4.82 -4.86
N ASP A 38 10.18 4.18 -5.24
CA ASP A 38 10.32 2.72 -5.21
C ASP A 38 11.49 2.32 -4.31
N LEU A 39 11.15 1.68 -3.19
CA LEU A 39 12.11 1.12 -2.22
C LEU A 39 12.03 -0.40 -2.16
N SER A 40 11.46 -1.04 -3.20
CA SER A 40 11.27 -2.49 -3.24
C SER A 40 12.56 -3.28 -2.98
N TRP A 41 12.41 -4.51 -2.49
CA TRP A 41 13.54 -5.41 -2.21
C TRP A 41 14.58 -4.82 -1.23
N ASN A 42 14.14 -3.95 -0.31
CA ASN A 42 14.94 -3.47 0.81
C ASN A 42 14.23 -3.76 2.13
N LYS A 43 14.97 -4.28 3.12
CA LYS A 43 14.38 -4.71 4.39
C LYS A 43 14.07 -3.51 5.30
N ILE A 44 12.80 -3.33 5.62
CA ILE A 44 12.30 -2.25 6.47
C ILE A 44 11.77 -2.85 7.77
N ASN A 45 12.32 -2.42 8.91
CA ASN A 45 11.76 -2.79 10.21
C ASN A 45 10.55 -1.88 10.54
N LYS A 46 9.82 -2.22 11.61
CA LYS A 46 8.61 -1.49 12.00
C LYS A 46 8.83 -0.01 12.24
N GLN A 47 9.88 0.34 12.97
CA GLN A 47 10.18 1.72 13.35
C GLN A 47 10.52 2.56 12.11
N SER A 48 11.37 2.06 11.23
CA SER A 48 11.71 2.76 9.98
C SER A 48 10.51 2.85 9.03
N PHE A 49 9.62 1.85 9.03
CA PHE A 49 8.38 1.92 8.26
C PHE A 49 7.43 3.00 8.81
N GLU A 50 7.31 3.13 10.13
CA GLU A 50 6.55 4.22 10.77
C GLU A 50 7.11 5.60 10.37
N ILE A 51 8.43 5.77 10.42
CA ILE A 51 9.11 7.02 9.99
C ILE A 51 8.86 7.29 8.50
N LEU A 52 8.92 6.26 7.66
CA LEU A 52 8.67 6.38 6.22
C LEU A 52 7.22 6.81 5.94
N VAL A 53 6.23 6.20 6.62
CA VAL A 53 4.82 6.57 6.47
C VAL A 53 4.58 8.03 6.86
N ASP A 54 5.17 8.47 7.99
CA ASP A 54 5.10 9.88 8.40
C ASP A 54 5.74 10.81 7.35
N THR A 55 6.91 10.44 6.85
CA THR A 55 7.63 11.21 5.81
C THR A 55 6.82 11.33 4.52
N ILE A 56 6.13 10.27 4.11
CA ILE A 56 5.30 10.25 2.89
C ILE A 56 4.16 11.28 2.97
N ASN A 57 3.59 11.52 4.15
CA ASN A 57 2.56 12.55 4.35
C ASN A 57 3.07 13.97 4.04
N HIS A 58 4.40 14.16 4.01
CA HIS A 58 5.06 15.42 3.67
C HIS A 58 5.53 15.51 2.21
N LEU A 59 5.20 14.53 1.37
CA LEU A 59 5.50 14.54 -0.07
C LEU A 59 4.26 14.97 -0.87
N PRO A 60 4.17 16.25 -1.27
CA PRO A 60 2.93 16.83 -1.81
C PRO A 60 2.60 16.38 -3.22
N LEU A 61 3.53 15.72 -3.92
CA LEU A 61 3.35 15.23 -5.29
C LEU A 61 3.45 13.71 -5.43
N LEU A 62 3.69 12.95 -4.35
CA LEU A 62 3.83 11.48 -4.45
C LEU A 62 2.51 10.82 -4.90
N ILE A 63 2.58 10.05 -5.99
CA ILE A 63 1.43 9.33 -6.60
C ILE A 63 1.66 7.83 -6.57
N TYR A 64 2.89 7.40 -6.86
CA TYR A 64 3.28 6.00 -6.92
C TYR A 64 4.22 5.65 -5.76
N LEU A 65 3.90 4.56 -5.07
CA LEU A 65 4.74 3.99 -4.04
C LEU A 65 4.90 2.48 -4.22
N SER A 66 6.15 2.02 -4.27
CA SER A 66 6.48 0.59 -4.23
C SER A 66 7.31 0.26 -2.99
N LEU A 67 6.76 -0.65 -2.18
CA LEU A 67 7.40 -1.29 -1.03
C LEU A 67 7.26 -2.81 -1.12
N SER A 68 7.35 -3.34 -2.35
CA SER A 68 7.30 -4.77 -2.58
C SER A 68 8.53 -5.47 -2.01
N ASN A 69 8.35 -6.67 -1.44
CA ASN A 69 9.44 -7.47 -0.87
C ASN A 69 10.28 -6.69 0.16
N CYS A 70 9.63 -5.88 0.99
CA CYS A 70 10.29 -5.05 2.00
C CYS A 70 10.34 -5.68 3.39
N GLY A 71 9.75 -6.87 3.57
CA GLY A 71 9.65 -7.52 4.88
C GLY A 71 8.69 -6.80 5.83
N ILE A 72 7.69 -6.10 5.29
CA ILE A 72 6.63 -5.45 6.08
C ILE A 72 5.74 -6.56 6.64
N ARG A 73 5.60 -6.60 7.97
CA ARG A 73 4.92 -7.70 8.67
C ARG A 73 3.49 -7.36 9.04
N ASP A 74 2.67 -8.39 9.26
CA ASP A 74 1.29 -8.26 9.73
C ASP A 74 1.15 -7.39 10.99
N SER A 75 2.12 -7.48 11.89
CA SER A 75 2.21 -6.66 13.12
C SER A 75 2.40 -5.14 12.90
N TYR A 76 2.55 -4.69 11.65
CA TYR A 76 2.72 -3.28 11.27
C TYR A 76 1.36 -2.66 10.87
N GLY A 77 0.25 -3.29 11.27
CA GLY A 77 -1.11 -2.97 10.83
C GLY A 77 -1.47 -1.48 10.78
N ARG A 78 -1.24 -0.70 11.85
CA ARG A 78 -1.58 0.74 11.86
C ARG A 78 -0.86 1.51 10.73
N PRO A 79 0.48 1.50 10.64
CA PRO A 79 1.20 2.12 9.51
C PRO A 79 0.75 1.63 8.12
N ILE A 80 0.42 0.34 7.98
CA ILE A 80 -0.13 -0.21 6.73
C ILE A 80 -1.51 0.43 6.40
N GLY A 81 -2.38 0.58 7.39
CA GLY A 81 -3.66 1.26 7.20
C GLY A 81 -3.49 2.74 6.84
N GLU A 82 -2.53 3.43 7.47
CA GLU A 82 -2.25 4.84 7.22
C GLU A 82 -1.76 5.07 5.77
N ILE A 83 -0.86 4.23 5.26
CA ILE A 83 -0.37 4.36 3.89
C ILE A 83 -1.47 4.08 2.86
N CYS A 84 -2.33 3.10 3.11
CA CYS A 84 -3.49 2.79 2.26
C CYS A 84 -4.61 3.85 2.36
N ARG A 85 -4.64 4.65 3.43
CA ARG A 85 -5.58 5.77 3.61
C ARG A 85 -5.02 7.09 3.06
N HIS A 86 -3.79 7.10 2.54
CA HIS A 86 -3.14 8.31 2.06
C HIS A 86 -4.00 8.98 0.97
N LYS A 87 -4.25 10.30 1.12
CA LYS A 87 -5.26 11.04 0.33
C LYS A 87 -4.88 11.34 -1.10
N ARG A 88 -3.67 10.96 -1.52
CA ARG A 88 -3.12 11.30 -2.84
C ARG A 88 -2.44 10.15 -3.56
N LEU A 89 -2.07 9.08 -2.85
CA LEU A 89 -1.45 7.94 -3.52
C LEU A 89 -2.51 7.31 -4.42
N MET A 90 -2.14 7.07 -5.67
CA MET A 90 -2.99 6.43 -6.66
C MET A 90 -2.56 5.01 -6.95
N ASP A 91 -1.28 4.70 -6.78
CA ASP A 91 -0.72 3.36 -7.01
C ASP A 91 0.17 2.96 -5.82
N ILE A 92 -0.18 1.85 -5.18
CA ILE A 92 0.57 1.26 -4.07
C ILE A 92 0.86 -0.21 -4.37
N ASN A 93 2.15 -0.54 -4.43
CA ASN A 93 2.63 -1.92 -4.54
C ASN A 93 3.24 -2.40 -3.21
N LEU A 94 2.58 -3.37 -2.59
CA LEU A 94 2.96 -4.04 -1.34
C LEU A 94 3.11 -5.56 -1.53
N THR A 95 3.35 -6.00 -2.77
CA THR A 95 3.54 -7.41 -3.13
C THR A 95 4.66 -8.06 -2.34
N GLY A 96 4.53 -9.34 -1.98
CA GLY A 96 5.65 -10.11 -1.42
C GLY A 96 6.06 -9.69 0.00
N ASN A 97 5.09 -9.24 0.80
CA ASN A 97 5.31 -8.92 2.22
C ASN A 97 4.72 -10.04 3.11
N GLU A 98 4.71 -9.84 4.43
CA GLU A 98 4.25 -10.85 5.39
C GLU A 98 2.86 -10.48 5.96
N PHE A 99 1.89 -10.12 5.12
CA PHE A 99 0.53 -9.76 5.57
C PHE A 99 -0.34 -10.98 5.83
N GLU A 100 -1.04 -10.97 6.97
CA GLU A 100 -2.01 -11.99 7.38
C GLU A 100 -3.35 -11.30 7.71
N GLU A 101 -3.89 -11.50 8.90
CA GLU A 101 -5.21 -10.98 9.29
C GLU A 101 -5.17 -9.50 9.71
N MET A 102 -4.19 -9.09 10.52
CA MET A 102 -4.17 -7.74 11.09
C MET A 102 -3.99 -6.69 10.01
N ALA A 103 -2.98 -6.84 9.14
CA ALA A 103 -2.73 -5.93 8.03
C ALA A 103 -3.96 -5.81 7.13
N CYS A 104 -4.62 -6.92 6.80
CA CYS A 104 -5.81 -6.93 5.97
C CYS A 104 -7.01 -6.19 6.60
N ILE A 105 -7.20 -6.27 7.92
CA ILE A 105 -8.21 -5.47 8.63
C ILE A 105 -7.92 -3.98 8.49
N PHE A 106 -6.66 -3.57 8.67
CA PHE A 106 -6.27 -2.17 8.53
C PHE A 106 -6.40 -1.65 7.09
N ILE A 107 -6.01 -2.46 6.10
CA ILE A 107 -6.18 -2.13 4.67
C ILE A 107 -7.66 -2.02 4.34
N GLY A 108 -8.49 -3.01 4.71
CA GLY A 108 -9.93 -3.00 4.48
C GLY A 108 -10.59 -1.74 5.06
N ASN A 109 -10.27 -1.41 6.32
CA ASN A 109 -10.76 -0.18 6.95
C ASN A 109 -10.23 1.10 6.29
N ALA A 110 -9.01 1.09 5.74
CA ALA A 110 -8.47 2.24 5.03
C ALA A 110 -9.19 2.48 3.70
N LEU A 111 -9.57 1.41 3.00
CA LEU A 111 -10.26 1.47 1.72
C LEU A 111 -11.68 2.03 1.82
N THR A 112 -12.37 1.92 2.97
CA THR A 112 -13.76 2.43 3.09
C THR A 112 -13.86 3.93 2.82
N ASP A 113 -12.84 4.69 3.23
CA ASP A 113 -12.84 6.16 3.18
C ASP A 113 -11.77 6.70 2.21
N ASN A 114 -10.98 5.84 1.57
CA ASN A 114 -9.99 6.27 0.58
C ASN A 114 -10.69 6.75 -0.70
N MET A 115 -10.30 7.92 -1.19
CA MET A 115 -10.87 8.56 -2.39
C MET A 115 -9.83 8.87 -3.47
N SER A 116 -8.61 8.33 -3.38
CA SER A 116 -7.53 8.60 -4.34
C SER A 116 -6.96 7.35 -5.00
N LEU A 117 -6.88 6.24 -4.27
CA LEU A 117 -6.21 5.02 -4.69
C LEU A 117 -6.95 4.41 -5.88
N LYS A 118 -6.19 4.05 -6.91
CA LYS A 118 -6.62 3.43 -8.18
C LYS A 118 -6.09 2.01 -8.31
N ASP A 119 -4.85 1.80 -7.90
CA ASP A 119 -4.15 0.53 -7.99
C ASP A 119 -3.60 0.13 -6.61
N LEU A 120 -3.96 -1.06 -6.15
CA LEU A 120 -3.44 -1.66 -4.93
C LEU A 120 -3.04 -3.11 -5.21
N ASN A 121 -1.74 -3.39 -5.14
CA ASN A 121 -1.23 -4.75 -5.21
C ASN A 121 -0.74 -5.24 -3.85
N ILE A 122 -1.40 -6.24 -3.29
CA ILE A 122 -1.01 -6.94 -2.06
C ILE A 122 -0.89 -8.46 -2.31
N SER A 123 -0.65 -8.86 -3.55
CA SER A 123 -0.42 -10.27 -3.92
C SER A 123 0.84 -10.82 -3.26
N TRP A 124 1.00 -12.15 -3.28
CA TRP A 124 2.15 -12.83 -2.66
C TRP A 124 2.34 -12.49 -1.17
N ASN A 125 1.23 -12.32 -0.46
CA ASN A 125 1.19 -12.22 1.00
C ASN A 125 0.53 -13.49 1.59
N PHE A 126 0.49 -13.63 2.91
CA PHE A 126 -0.10 -14.79 3.60
C PHE A 126 -1.61 -14.62 3.88
N ILE A 127 -2.35 -14.08 2.91
CA ILE A 127 -3.76 -13.71 3.07
C ILE A 127 -4.64 -14.96 3.03
N ARG A 128 -5.29 -15.25 4.16
CA ARG A 128 -6.23 -16.38 4.33
C ARG A 128 -7.69 -15.91 4.31
N SER A 129 -8.63 -16.84 4.35
CA SER A 129 -10.07 -16.58 4.15
C SER A 129 -10.64 -15.42 4.98
N TYR A 130 -10.38 -15.38 6.29
CA TYR A 130 -10.86 -14.29 7.16
C TYR A 130 -10.28 -12.92 6.75
N ALA A 131 -8.98 -12.88 6.46
CA ALA A 131 -8.29 -11.68 6.00
C ALA A 131 -8.84 -11.19 4.65
N THR A 132 -9.12 -12.12 3.72
CA THR A 132 -9.74 -11.81 2.43
C THR A 132 -11.13 -11.19 2.58
N ILE A 133 -11.96 -11.67 3.51
CA ILE A 133 -13.28 -11.07 3.77
C ILE A 133 -13.15 -9.63 4.28
N ALA A 134 -12.18 -9.36 5.16
CA ALA A 134 -11.95 -8.01 5.67
C ALA A 134 -11.55 -7.02 4.55
N LEU A 135 -10.65 -7.44 3.65
CA LEU A 135 -10.27 -6.66 2.48
C LEU A 135 -11.47 -6.37 1.57
N LEU A 136 -12.25 -7.40 1.24
CA LEU A 136 -13.38 -7.29 0.32
C LEU A 136 -14.51 -6.40 0.87
N ARG A 137 -14.72 -6.37 2.19
CA ARG A 137 -15.68 -5.43 2.81
C ARG A 137 -15.28 -3.96 2.59
N GLY A 138 -13.99 -3.65 2.72
CA GLY A 138 -13.47 -2.32 2.44
C GLY A 138 -13.60 -1.95 0.96
N PHE A 139 -13.26 -2.90 0.09
CA PHE A 139 -13.32 -2.71 -1.35
C PHE A 139 -14.77 -2.60 -1.89
N GLU A 140 -15.74 -3.28 -1.26
CA GLU A 140 -17.17 -3.21 -1.61
C GLU A 140 -17.71 -1.76 -1.54
N THR A 141 -17.19 -0.94 -0.63
CA THR A 141 -17.61 0.47 -0.46
C THR A 141 -16.70 1.47 -1.14
N ASN A 142 -15.49 1.07 -1.53
CA ASN A 142 -14.57 1.94 -2.25
C ASN A 142 -15.11 2.23 -3.66
N ARG A 143 -14.90 3.45 -4.17
CA ARG A 143 -15.39 3.89 -5.50
C ARG A 143 -14.29 4.41 -6.41
N THR A 144 -13.03 4.32 -5.97
CA THR A 144 -11.89 4.86 -6.71
C THR A 144 -10.93 3.79 -7.16
N LEU A 145 -10.74 2.73 -6.36
CA LEU A 145 -9.83 1.64 -6.61
C LEU A 145 -10.34 0.85 -7.80
N THR A 146 -9.58 0.85 -8.90
CA THR A 146 -9.93 0.14 -10.13
C THR A 146 -9.24 -1.19 -10.30
N ASN A 147 -8.08 -1.34 -9.67
CA ASN A 147 -7.28 -2.53 -9.77
C ASN A 147 -6.92 -2.98 -8.36
N PHE A 148 -7.40 -4.16 -7.97
CA PHE A 148 -7.12 -4.73 -6.65
C PHE A 148 -6.58 -6.16 -6.78
N ASP A 149 -5.26 -6.29 -6.68
CA ASP A 149 -4.59 -7.58 -6.82
C ASP A 149 -4.33 -8.22 -5.46
N ILE A 150 -5.10 -9.27 -5.18
CA ILE A 150 -4.94 -10.18 -4.03
C ILE A 150 -4.53 -11.58 -4.48
N SER A 151 -3.88 -11.72 -5.64
CA SER A 151 -3.42 -13.02 -6.15
C SER A 151 -2.54 -13.74 -5.12
N TRP A 152 -2.57 -15.07 -5.15
CA TRP A 152 -1.92 -15.92 -4.15
C TRP A 152 -2.53 -15.83 -2.73
N SER A 153 -3.79 -15.38 -2.63
CA SER A 153 -4.60 -15.46 -1.41
C SER A 153 -5.52 -16.68 -1.41
N ASN A 154 -5.97 -17.10 -0.23
CA ASN A 154 -7.00 -18.11 -0.08
C ASN A 154 -8.37 -17.47 0.20
N LEU A 155 -9.24 -17.40 -0.81
CA LEU A 155 -10.59 -16.85 -0.65
C LEU A 155 -11.48 -17.72 0.26
N GLY A 156 -11.50 -19.03 0.03
CA GLY A 156 -12.53 -19.92 0.58
C GLY A 156 -13.96 -19.57 0.14
N TYR A 157 -14.94 -20.34 0.60
CA TYR A 157 -16.36 -20.14 0.22
C TYR A 157 -16.90 -18.76 0.63
N ASP A 158 -16.65 -18.35 1.88
CA ASP A 158 -17.13 -17.06 2.38
C ASP A 158 -16.45 -15.87 1.68
N GLY A 159 -15.17 -16.00 1.31
CA GLY A 159 -14.48 -15.02 0.49
C GLY A 159 -15.10 -14.91 -0.92
N SER A 160 -15.53 -16.02 -1.53
CA SER A 160 -16.27 -15.99 -2.80
C SER A 160 -17.62 -15.28 -2.67
N VAL A 161 -18.33 -15.47 -1.55
CA VAL A 161 -19.58 -14.74 -1.27
C VAL A 161 -19.33 -13.24 -1.14
N ALA A 162 -18.26 -12.84 -0.45
CA ALA A 162 -17.85 -11.44 -0.33
C ALA A 162 -17.45 -10.85 -1.68
N LEU A 163 -16.67 -11.59 -2.49
CA LEU A 163 -16.25 -11.16 -3.83
C LEU A 163 -17.45 -10.93 -4.75
N ARG A 164 -18.46 -11.81 -4.69
CA ARG A 164 -19.70 -11.62 -5.44
C ARG A 164 -20.36 -10.27 -5.11
N ARG A 165 -20.36 -9.85 -3.83
CA ARG A 165 -20.93 -8.55 -3.42
C ARG A 165 -20.13 -7.39 -3.99
N VAL A 166 -18.80 -7.47 -3.92
CA VAL A 166 -17.89 -6.49 -4.52
C VAL A 166 -18.17 -6.31 -6.01
N LEU A 167 -18.28 -7.41 -6.76
CA LEU A 167 -18.56 -7.36 -8.21
C LEU A 167 -19.92 -6.72 -8.51
N ILE A 168 -20.96 -7.05 -7.74
CA ILE A 168 -22.29 -6.42 -7.88
C ILE A 168 -22.23 -4.92 -7.52
N ALA A 169 -21.47 -4.54 -6.50
CA ALA A 169 -21.34 -3.15 -6.06
C ALA A 169 -20.55 -2.29 -7.07
N ASN A 170 -19.54 -2.86 -7.74
CA ASN A 170 -18.62 -2.13 -8.62
C ASN A 170 -18.96 -2.19 -10.11
N THR A 171 -19.82 -3.11 -10.55
CA THR A 171 -20.33 -3.18 -11.93
C THR A 171 -21.10 -1.93 -12.39
N GLY A 172 -21.63 -1.13 -11.46
CA GLY A 172 -22.28 0.16 -11.77
C GLY A 172 -21.32 1.33 -12.04
N TYR A 173 -20.01 1.17 -11.78
CA TYR A 173 -19.04 2.26 -11.79
C TYR A 173 -17.96 2.14 -12.88
N GLY A 174 -18.01 1.10 -13.71
CA GLY A 174 -16.99 0.84 -14.74
C GLY A 174 -15.66 0.34 -14.15
N VAL A 175 -15.72 -0.27 -12.98
CA VAL A 175 -14.57 -0.71 -12.18
C VAL A 175 -14.67 -2.23 -11.97
N LEU A 176 -13.62 -2.98 -12.30
CA LEU A 176 -13.55 -4.44 -12.20
C LEU A 176 -12.30 -4.89 -11.46
#